data_AF-A0A0S8KEG2-F1
#
_entry.id   AF-A0A0S8KEG2-F1
#
_cell.length_a   1.000
_cell.length_b   1.000
_cell.length_c   1.000
_cell.angle_alpha   90.00
_cell.angle_beta   90.00
_cell.angle_gamma   90.00
#
_symmetry.space_group_name_H-M   'P 1'
#
loop_
_entity.id
_entity.type
_entity.pdbx_description
1 polymer ?
#
loop_
_entity_poly.entity_id
_entity_poly.type
_entity_poly.pdbx_seq_one_letter_code
_entity_poly.pdbx_strand_id
1 'polypeptide(L)'
;MRITSRLELPPDSRSDEITLQIVKCSRCGFAGIAVYQESRRGALDSESVDHTGFRVHTGDWKALERAINRCPRPNKWRCKCAAHHKLSRTDAWGRWNALDDLRLEGAFQMKL
;
A
#
# COMPACT_ATOMS: atom_id res chain seq x y z
N MET A 1 5.46 14.89 -4.12
CA MET A 1 5.52 13.51 -4.67
C MET A 1 4.23 13.25 -5.40
N ARG A 2 4.20 12.30 -6.34
CA ARG A 2 2.98 11.92 -7.06
C ARG A 2 2.78 10.42 -6.97
N ILE A 3 1.54 9.98 -6.76
CA ILE A 3 1.14 8.58 -6.85
C ILE A 3 1.07 8.19 -8.33
N THR A 4 1.83 7.17 -8.75
CA THR A 4 1.88 6.71 -10.15
C THR A 4 1.13 5.42 -10.38
N SER A 5 1.01 4.57 -9.35
CA SER A 5 0.23 3.34 -9.37
C SER A 5 -0.40 3.14 -8.00
N ARG A 6 -1.56 2.48 -7.95
CA ARG A 6 -2.24 2.12 -6.70
C ARG A 6 -2.94 0.79 -6.81
N LEU A 7 -3.14 0.12 -5.68
CA LEU A 7 -3.91 -1.12 -5.55
C LEU A 7 -4.69 -1.07 -4.23
N GLU A 8 -6.01 -1.11 -4.31
CA GLU A 8 -6.89 -1.29 -3.16
C GLU A 8 -6.84 -2.74 -2.71
N LEU A 9 -6.58 -2.96 -1.43
CA LEU A 9 -6.45 -4.28 -0.84
C LEU A 9 -7.68 -4.57 0.04
N PRO A 10 -7.96 -5.86 0.31
CA PRO A 10 -9.00 -6.22 1.26
C PRO A 10 -8.75 -5.56 2.62
N PRO A 11 -9.82 -5.27 3.39
CA PRO A 11 -9.67 -4.85 4.79
C PRO A 11 -8.95 -5.93 5.59
N ASP A 12 -8.31 -5.51 6.68
CA ASP A 12 -7.63 -6.40 7.61
C ASP A 12 -8.25 -6.30 9.02
N SER A 13 -7.60 -6.89 10.02
CA SER A 13 -8.10 -6.85 11.40
C SER A 13 -8.05 -5.46 12.05
N ARG A 14 -7.43 -4.45 11.42
CA ARG A 14 -7.24 -3.09 11.96
C ARG A 14 -7.82 -1.98 11.08
N SER A 15 -7.82 -2.17 9.77
CA SER A 15 -8.19 -1.17 8.77
C SER A 15 -9.35 -1.66 7.92
N ASP A 16 -10.31 -0.77 7.70
CA ASP A 16 -11.44 -1.01 6.82
C ASP A 16 -11.08 -0.70 5.36
N GLU A 17 -10.08 0.17 5.15
CA GLU A 17 -9.55 0.47 3.83
C GLU A 17 -8.02 0.42 3.87
N ILE A 18 -7.43 -0.27 2.87
CA ILE A 18 -5.98 -0.35 2.69
C ILE A 18 -5.70 -0.09 1.21
N THR A 19 -4.84 0.88 0.91
CA THR A 19 -4.38 1.15 -0.45
C THR A 19 -2.87 1.18 -0.50
N LEU A 20 -2.30 0.29 -1.30
CA LEU A 20 -0.88 0.28 -1.61
C LEU A 20 -0.59 1.17 -2.81
N GLN A 21 0.39 2.07 -2.69
CA GLN A 21 0.67 3.11 -3.67
C GLN A 21 2.15 3.10 -4.05
N ILE A 22 2.46 3.40 -5.31
CA ILE A 22 3.80 3.77 -5.76
C ILE A 22 3.88 5.29 -5.81
N VAL A 23 4.87 5.85 -5.13
CA VAL A 23 5.11 7.30 -5.11
C VAL A 23 6.41 7.63 -5.81
N LYS A 24 6.39 8.65 -6.67
CA LYS A 24 7.57 9.13 -7.39
C LYS A 24 7.72 10.64 -7.23
N CYS A 25 8.96 11.11 -7.13
CA CYS A 25 9.32 12.53 -7.15
C CYS A 25 9.87 12.89 -8.53
N SER A 26 9.18 13.76 -9.24
CA SER A 26 9.63 14.25 -10.54
C SER A 26 10.87 15.15 -10.48
N ARG A 27 11.23 15.67 -9.30
CA ARG A 27 12.35 16.61 -9.13
C ARG A 27 13.67 15.91 -8.81
N CYS A 28 13.68 14.98 -7.86
CA CYS A 28 14.90 14.32 -7.39
C CYS A 28 15.03 12.86 -7.84
N GLY A 29 14.10 12.34 -8.66
CA GLY A 29 14.12 10.96 -9.14
C GLY A 29 13.77 9.91 -8.08
N PHE A 30 13.50 10.32 -6.84
CA PHE A 30 13.07 9.42 -5.77
C PHE A 30 11.84 8.61 -6.17
N ALA A 31 11.84 7.33 -5.83
CA ALA A 31 10.68 6.46 -5.92
C ALA A 31 10.61 5.58 -4.66
N GLY A 32 9.38 5.30 -4.24
CA GLY A 32 9.11 4.47 -3.08
C GLY A 32 7.68 3.98 -3.09
N ILE A 33 7.22 3.56 -1.92
CA ILE A 33 5.86 3.09 -1.71
C ILE A 33 5.17 3.96 -0.67
N ALA A 34 3.86 4.02 -0.71
CA ALA A 34 3.06 4.54 0.38
C ALA A 34 1.90 3.58 0.66
N VAL A 35 1.51 3.49 1.92
CA VAL A 35 0.37 2.72 2.37
C VAL A 35 -0.60 3.69 3.00
N TYR A 36 -1.79 3.78 2.40
CA TYR A 36 -2.92 4.47 3.01
C TYR A 36 -3.76 3.44 3.75
N GLN A 37 -4.07 3.71 5.01
CA GLN A 37 -4.91 2.87 5.85
C GLN A 37 -5.92 3.74 6.58
N GLU A 38 -7.17 3.31 6.56
CA GLU A 38 -8.25 3.98 7.28
C GLU A 38 -8.97 2.97 8.17
N SER A 39 -9.28 3.40 9.39
CA SER A 39 -10.09 2.64 10.34
C SER A 39 -11.23 3.51 10.83
N ARG A 40 -12.45 3.02 10.67
CA ARG A 40 -13.69 3.64 11.17
C ARG A 40 -14.21 2.91 12.40
N ARG A 41 -13.39 2.05 13.02
CA ARG A 41 -13.76 1.22 14.17
C ARG A 41 -13.55 2.01 15.45
N GLY A 42 -14.62 2.31 16.17
CA GLY A 42 -14.54 3.01 17.45
C GLY A 42 -15.84 3.74 17.82
N ALA A 43 -15.74 4.69 18.74
CA ALA A 43 -16.84 5.62 19.05
C ALA A 43 -17.13 6.54 17.84
N LEU A 44 -18.27 7.25 17.87
CA LEU A 44 -18.49 8.38 16.96
C LEU A 44 -17.25 9.30 16.99
N ASP A 45 -16.76 9.69 15.80
CA ASP A 45 -15.57 10.52 15.57
C ASP A 45 -14.21 9.87 15.87
N SER A 46 -14.16 8.54 16.03
CA SER A 46 -12.90 7.80 16.24
C SER A 46 -12.22 7.34 14.93
N GLU A 47 -12.51 8.00 13.81
CA GLU A 47 -11.87 7.69 12.53
C GLU A 47 -10.37 7.98 12.62
N SER A 48 -9.55 7.04 12.12
CA SER A 48 -8.11 7.20 12.07
C SER A 48 -7.60 6.90 10.68
N VAL A 49 -6.71 7.77 10.20
CA VAL A 49 -6.03 7.63 8.92
C VAL A 49 -4.54 7.58 9.16
N ASP A 50 -3.88 6.57 8.59
CA ASP A 50 -2.44 6.49 8.49
C ASP A 50 -2.03 6.46 7.02
N HIS A 51 -1.14 7.38 6.62
CA HIS A 51 -0.60 7.44 5.27
C HIS A 51 0.92 7.40 5.31
N THR A 52 1.48 6.25 5.64
CA THR A 52 2.93 6.11 5.77
C THR A 52 3.60 5.83 4.42
N GLY A 53 4.63 6.59 4.10
CA GLY A 53 5.55 6.36 2.99
C GLY A 53 6.77 5.56 3.43
N PHE A 54 7.30 4.73 2.54
CA PHE A 54 8.53 3.98 2.77
C PHE A 54 9.52 4.18 1.62
N ARG A 55 10.78 4.40 1.99
CA ARG A 55 11.91 4.27 1.08
C ARG A 55 12.18 2.79 0.88
N VAL A 56 12.29 2.39 -0.38
CA VAL A 56 12.43 0.99 -0.75
C VAL A 56 13.53 0.87 -1.79
N HIS A 57 14.34 -0.17 -1.67
CA HIS A 57 15.39 -0.46 -2.63
C HIS A 57 14.87 -0.48 -4.08
N THR A 58 15.67 0.02 -5.02
CA THR A 58 15.21 0.32 -6.39
C THR A 58 14.63 -0.89 -7.15
N GLY A 59 15.18 -2.08 -6.91
CA GLY A 59 14.67 -3.32 -7.51
C GLY A 59 13.27 -3.69 -7.02
N ASP A 60 12.99 -3.42 -5.74
CA ASP A 60 11.82 -3.94 -5.05
C ASP A 60 10.58 -3.07 -5.37
N TRP A 61 10.70 -1.73 -5.38
CA TRP A 61 9.57 -0.86 -5.78
C TRP A 61 9.21 -1.05 -7.26
N LYS A 62 10.18 -1.29 -8.15
CA LYS A 62 9.92 -1.57 -9.58
C LYS A 62 9.18 -2.89 -9.76
N ALA A 63 9.54 -3.92 -9.00
CA ALA A 63 8.84 -5.20 -9.03
C ALA A 63 7.39 -5.06 -8.54
N LEU A 64 7.19 -4.25 -7.50
CA LEU A 64 5.86 -3.95 -6.97
C LEU A 64 5.02 -3.14 -7.96
N GLU A 65 5.57 -2.10 -8.57
CA GLU A 65 4.88 -1.30 -9.59
C GLU A 65 4.40 -2.17 -10.76
N ARG A 66 5.26 -3.07 -11.26
CA ARG A 66 4.88 -4.04 -12.29
C ARG A 66 3.77 -4.98 -11.84
N ALA A 67 3.78 -5.42 -10.58
CA ALA A 67 2.73 -6.29 -10.04
C ALA A 67 1.40 -5.53 -9.99
N ILE A 68 1.38 -4.30 -9.46
CA ILE A 68 0.19 -3.45 -9.40
C ILE A 68 -0.38 -3.19 -10.79
N ASN A 69 0.46 -2.82 -11.75
CA ASN A 69 0.03 -2.48 -13.11
C ASN A 69 -0.49 -3.67 -13.93
N ARG A 70 -0.28 -4.92 -13.48
CA ARG A 70 -0.91 -6.12 -14.07
C ARG A 70 -2.35 -6.32 -13.62
N CYS A 71 -2.83 -5.56 -12.63
CA CYS A 71 -4.20 -5.65 -12.19
C CYS A 71 -5.14 -4.94 -13.18
N PRO A 72 -6.17 -5.62 -13.71
CA PRO A 72 -7.13 -4.98 -14.62
C PRO A 72 -8.10 -4.04 -13.91
N ARG A 73 -8.26 -4.18 -12.59
CA ARG A 73 -9.18 -3.39 -11.75
C ARG A 73 -8.53 -3.04 -10.42
N PRO A 74 -7.53 -2.14 -10.41
CA PRO A 74 -6.72 -1.85 -9.23
C PRO A 74 -7.50 -1.20 -8.07
N ASN A 75 -8.67 -0.61 -8.35
CA ASN A 75 -9.57 0.00 -7.37
C ASN A 75 -10.76 -0.92 -7.00
N LYS A 76 -10.55 -2.23 -7.11
CA LYS A 76 -11.55 -3.24 -6.76
C LYS A 76 -10.83 -4.35 -6.01
N TRP A 77 -10.74 -4.22 -4.69
CA TRP A 77 -10.06 -5.21 -3.84
C TRP A 77 -10.58 -6.65 -4.01
N ARG A 78 -11.85 -6.81 -4.45
CA ARG A 78 -12.46 -8.11 -4.77
C ARG A 78 -11.96 -8.73 -6.09
N CYS A 79 -11.09 -8.06 -6.82
CA CYS A 79 -10.52 -8.58 -8.06
C CYS A 79 -9.63 -9.81 -7.76
N LYS A 80 -9.90 -10.92 -8.44
CA LYS A 80 -9.19 -12.20 -8.24
C LYS A 80 -7.90 -12.33 -9.06
N CYS A 81 -7.26 -11.22 -9.41
CA CYS A 81 -6.04 -11.26 -10.23
C CYS A 81 -4.82 -11.68 -9.39
N ALA A 82 -3.76 -12.13 -10.06
CA ALA A 82 -2.52 -12.54 -9.40
C ALA A 82 -1.89 -11.42 -8.53
N ALA A 83 -2.06 -10.15 -8.91
CA ALA A 83 -1.56 -9.02 -8.13
C ALA A 83 -2.26 -8.92 -6.77
N HIS A 84 -3.59 -9.00 -6.74
CA HIS A 84 -4.34 -9.01 -5.48
C HIS A 84 -3.99 -10.23 -4.65
N HIS A 85 -4.00 -11.44 -5.22
CA HIS A 85 -3.62 -12.66 -4.49
C HIS A 85 -2.23 -12.57 -3.84
N LYS A 86 -1.25 -11.98 -4.53
CA LYS A 86 0.11 -11.82 -4.00
C LYS A 86 0.20 -10.73 -2.93
N LEU A 87 -0.44 -9.59 -3.17
CA LEU A 87 -0.28 -8.37 -2.38
C LEU A 87 -1.29 -8.22 -1.25
N SER A 88 -2.34 -9.05 -1.20
CA SER A 88 -3.33 -9.08 -0.11
C SER A 88 -3.02 -10.12 0.97
N ARG A 89 -1.76 -10.60 1.06
CA ARG A 89 -1.38 -11.55 2.11
C ARG A 89 -1.47 -10.89 3.48
N THR A 90 -1.93 -11.67 4.45
CA THR A 90 -2.01 -11.29 5.85
C THR A 90 -1.18 -12.25 6.69
N ASP A 91 -0.76 -11.78 7.85
CA ASP A 91 -0.15 -12.61 8.88
C ASP A 91 -1.19 -13.50 9.61
N ALA A 92 -0.71 -14.24 10.62
CA ALA A 92 -1.54 -15.14 11.44
C ALA A 92 -2.62 -14.41 12.27
N TRP A 93 -2.50 -13.09 12.47
CA TRP A 93 -3.48 -12.26 13.16
C TRP A 93 -4.43 -11.54 12.18
N GLY A 94 -4.41 -11.92 10.90
CA GLY A 94 -5.23 -11.32 9.86
C GLY A 94 -4.86 -9.86 9.59
N ARG A 95 -3.60 -9.47 9.86
CA ARG A 95 -3.10 -8.12 9.57
C ARG A 95 -2.35 -8.14 8.25
N TRP A 96 -2.55 -7.10 7.44
CA TRP A 96 -1.82 -6.98 6.19
C TRP A 96 -0.32 -6.75 6.46
N ASN A 97 0.53 -7.57 5.82
CA ASN A 97 1.98 -7.59 6.07
C ASN A 97 2.80 -7.77 4.77
N ALA A 98 2.24 -7.42 3.61
CA ALA A 98 2.90 -7.69 2.33
C ALA A 98 4.19 -6.88 2.09
N LEU A 99 4.59 -6.02 3.02
CA LEU A 99 5.86 -5.28 2.99
C LEU A 99 7.03 -6.03 3.63
N ASP A 100 6.79 -7.12 4.37
CA ASP A 100 7.84 -7.86 5.09
C ASP A 100 8.94 -8.40 4.17
N ASP A 101 8.60 -8.67 2.89
CA ASP A 101 9.54 -9.15 1.88
C ASP A 101 10.32 -8.01 1.17
N LEU A 102 10.06 -6.74 1.51
CA LEU A 102 10.71 -5.59 0.88
C LEU A 102 11.88 -5.08 1.71
N ARG A 103 12.95 -4.67 1.03
CA ARG A 103 14.05 -3.96 1.70
C ARG A 103 13.68 -2.50 1.91
N LEU A 104 13.17 -2.22 3.11
CA LEU A 104 12.83 -0.88 3.57
C LEU A 104 14.09 -0.16 4.05
N GLU A 105 14.31 1.06 3.57
CA GLU A 105 15.45 1.91 3.96
C GLU A 105 15.05 3.02 4.95
N GLY A 106 13.75 3.15 5.23
CA GLY A 106 13.20 4.11 6.18
C GLY A 106 11.75 4.45 5.88
N ALA A 107 11.04 4.92 6.91
CA ALA A 107 9.67 5.41 6.80
C ALA A 107 9.62 6.95 6.85
N PHE A 108 8.59 7.55 6.27
CA PHE A 108 8.30 8.97 6.33
C PHE A 108 6.79 9.19 6.27
N GLN A 109 6.27 10.22 6.93
CA GLN A 109 4.84 10.51 6.82
C GLN A 109 4.50 11.18 5.50
N MET A 110 3.41 10.72 4.88
CA MET A 110 2.81 11.41 3.75
C MET A 110 1.86 12.49 4.25
N LYS A 111 1.74 13.57 3.48
CA LYS A 111 0.66 14.53 3.69
C LYS A 111 -0.61 13.93 3.08
N LEU A 112 -1.67 13.91 3.88
CA LEU A 112 -3.04 13.61 3.45
C LEU A 112 -3.54 14.68 2.46
#